data_AF-A0A7V8BKB7-F1
#
_entry.id   AF-A0A7V8BKB7-F1
#
_cell.length_a   1.000
_cell.length_b   1.000
_cell.length_c   1.000
_cell.angle_alpha   90.00
_cell.angle_beta   90.00
_cell.angle_gamma   90.00
#
_symmetry.space_group_name_H-M   'P 1'
#
loop_
_entity.id
_entity.type
_entity.pdbx_description
1 polymer ?
#
loop_
_entity_poly.entity_id
_entity_poly.type
_entity_poly.pdbx_seq_one_letter_code
_entity_poly.pdbx_strand_id
1 'polypeptide(L)'
;MRTTVTLDADVQRLLKDAEHRTGRPFKQVLNDAVRAGLGRGSARAPAFRQQVFSLGRSRVDLTKATALAGELEDHDAIARTLRKPRR
;
A
#
# COMPACT_ATOMS: atom_id res chain seq x y z
N MET A 1 -18.86 -26.37 9.67
CA MET A 1 -19.18 -26.97 10.98
C MET A 1 -20.18 -26.09 11.71
N ARG A 2 -21.10 -26.70 12.48
CA ARG A 2 -22.00 -25.98 13.41
C ARG A 2 -21.48 -26.20 14.82
N THR A 3 -21.25 -25.12 15.54
CA THR A 3 -20.70 -25.12 16.91
C THR A 3 -21.50 -24.14 17.73
N THR A 4 -21.81 -24.50 18.97
CA THR A 4 -22.42 -23.59 19.94
C THR A 4 -21.31 -23.14 20.87
N VAL A 5 -21.16 -21.82 21.03
CA VAL A 5 -20.17 -21.20 21.93
C VAL A 5 -20.90 -20.21 22.82
N THR A 6 -20.53 -20.16 24.09
CA THR A 6 -20.99 -19.13 25.03
C THR A 6 -20.08 -17.91 24.90
N LEU A 7 -20.67 -16.71 24.82
CA LEU A 7 -19.95 -15.44 24.73
C LEU A 7 -20.33 -14.57 25.92
N ASP A 8 -19.32 -13.94 26.52
CA ASP A 8 -19.54 -12.92 27.53
C ASP A 8 -20.20 -11.67 26.91
N ALA A 9 -20.91 -10.89 27.74
CA ALA A 9 -21.71 -9.76 27.29
C ALA A 9 -20.88 -8.67 26.59
N ASP A 10 -19.64 -8.46 27.05
CA ASP A 10 -18.67 -7.55 26.44
C ASP A 10 -18.20 -8.06 25.07
N VAL A 11 -17.87 -9.35 24.96
CA VAL A 11 -17.46 -9.99 23.69
C VAL A 11 -18.58 -9.92 22.66
N GLN A 12 -19.83 -10.19 23.06
CA GLN A 12 -20.98 -10.05 22.19
C GLN A 12 -21.12 -8.62 21.66
N ARG A 13 -20.92 -7.60 22.52
CA ARG A 13 -20.99 -6.20 22.12
C ARG A 13 -19.88 -5.83 21.13
N LEU A 14 -18.65 -6.27 21.39
CA LEU A 14 -17.51 -6.07 20.49
C LEU A 14 -17.75 -6.68 19.10
N LEU A 15 -18.33 -7.88 19.04
CA LEU A 15 -18.67 -8.52 17.76
C LEU A 15 -19.76 -7.75 17.03
N LYS A 16 -20.79 -7.25 17.72
CA LYS A 16 -21.86 -6.43 17.12
C LYS A 16 -21.31 -5.13 16.53
N ASP A 17 -20.45 -4.44 17.27
CA ASP A 17 -19.81 -3.21 16.79
C ASP A 17 -18.94 -3.49 15.54
N ALA A 18 -18.24 -4.63 15.53
CA ALA A 18 -17.44 -5.06 14.38
C ALA A 18 -18.32 -5.44 13.16
N GLU A 19 -19.48 -6.07 13.36
CA GLU A 19 -20.47 -6.29 12.29
C GLU A 19 -20.91 -4.96 11.68
N HIS A 20 -21.31 -3.98 12.50
CA HIS A 20 -21.75 -2.67 12.04
C HIS A 20 -20.67 -1.92 11.28
N ARG A 21 -19.43 -1.93 11.78
CA ARG A 21 -18.29 -1.25 11.15
C ARG A 21 -17.90 -1.87 9.80
N THR A 22 -18.01 -3.19 9.66
CA THR A 22 -17.54 -3.90 8.46
C THR A 22 -18.66 -4.22 7.47
N GLY A 23 -19.93 -4.17 7.88
CA GLY A 23 -21.07 -4.62 7.09
C GLY A 23 -21.09 -6.12 6.85
N ARG A 24 -20.33 -6.91 7.62
CA ARG A 24 -20.18 -8.36 7.43
C ARG A 24 -21.02 -9.14 8.43
N PRO A 25 -21.53 -10.33 8.06
CA PRO A 25 -22.39 -11.12 8.94
C PRO A 25 -21.63 -11.72 10.14
N PHE A 26 -22.32 -11.88 11.27
CA PHE A 26 -21.81 -12.34 12.57
C PHE A 26 -20.80 -13.47 12.47
N LYS A 27 -21.16 -14.53 11.72
CA LYS A 27 -20.31 -15.70 11.54
C LYS A 27 -18.97 -15.36 10.92
N GLN A 28 -18.92 -14.47 9.94
CA GLN A 28 -17.67 -14.07 9.31
C GLN A 28 -16.80 -13.28 10.28
N VAL A 29 -17.41 -12.30 10.96
CA VAL A 29 -16.72 -11.47 11.96
C VAL A 29 -16.15 -12.32 13.09
N LEU A 30 -16.93 -13.23 13.65
CA LEU A 30 -16.49 -14.15 14.70
C LEU A 30 -15.31 -15.02 14.24
N ASN A 31 -15.43 -15.67 13.08
CA ASN A 31 -14.36 -16.55 12.60
C ASN A 31 -13.09 -15.77 12.28
N ASP A 32 -13.20 -14.57 11.71
CA ASP A 32 -12.03 -13.74 11.39
C ASP A 32 -11.35 -13.21 12.66
N ALA A 33 -12.14 -12.83 13.69
CA ALA A 33 -11.61 -12.46 14.99
C ALA A 33 -10.87 -13.64 15.65
N VAL A 34 -11.44 -14.84 15.63
CA VAL A 34 -10.79 -16.06 16.15
C VAL A 34 -9.52 -16.39 15.36
N ARG A 35 -9.53 -16.29 14.03
CA ARG A 35 -8.34 -16.48 13.19
C ARG A 35 -7.26 -15.44 13.47
N ALA A 36 -7.63 -14.18 13.70
CA ALA A 36 -6.69 -13.13 14.04
C ALA A 36 -6.07 -13.34 15.43
N GLY A 37 -6.86 -13.81 16.41
CA GLY A 37 -6.40 -14.04 17.77
C GLY A 37 -5.66 -15.36 18.00
N LEU A 38 -6.07 -16.43 17.32
CA LEU A 38 -5.49 -17.78 17.46
C LEU A 38 -4.56 -18.18 16.33
N GLY A 39 -4.63 -17.49 15.19
CA GLY A 39 -3.62 -17.64 14.16
C GLY A 39 -2.29 -17.29 14.78
N ARG A 40 -1.31 -18.22 14.72
CA ARG A 40 0.11 -17.89 14.97
C ARG A 40 0.39 -16.65 14.15
N GLY A 41 0.53 -15.51 14.84
CA GLY A 41 0.11 -14.20 14.33
C GLY A 41 0.34 -14.07 12.86
N SER A 42 -0.73 -13.77 12.08
CA SER A 42 -0.68 -13.45 10.64
C SER A 42 0.72 -12.99 10.34
N ALA A 43 1.55 -13.88 9.77
CA ALA A 43 3.00 -13.69 9.76
C ALA A 43 3.20 -12.28 9.24
N ARG A 44 3.58 -11.35 10.13
CA ARG A 44 3.45 -9.92 9.86
C ARG A 44 4.11 -9.74 8.53
N ALA A 45 3.32 -9.42 7.49
CA ALA A 45 3.85 -9.42 6.14
C ALA A 45 5.15 -8.62 6.22
N PRO A 46 6.29 -9.21 5.80
CA PRO A 46 7.58 -8.62 6.06
C PRO A 46 7.51 -7.15 5.64
N ALA A 47 7.95 -6.26 6.52
CA ALA A 47 7.80 -4.83 6.29
C ALA A 47 8.27 -4.52 4.88
N PHE A 48 7.41 -3.86 4.09
CA PHE A 48 7.74 -3.56 2.70
C PHE A 48 9.11 -2.88 2.64
N ARG A 49 10.02 -3.45 1.84
CA ARG A 49 11.33 -2.89 1.55
C ARG A 49 11.35 -2.50 0.08
N GLN A 50 11.46 -1.20 -0.19
CA GLN A 50 11.68 -0.73 -1.54
C GLN A 50 13.09 -1.15 -2.00
N GLN A 51 13.17 -1.83 -3.15
CA GLN A 51 14.44 -2.16 -3.76
C GLN A 51 15.12 -0.86 -4.24
N VAL A 52 16.30 -0.56 -3.70
CA VAL A 52 17.11 0.58 -4.11
C VAL A 52 18.24 0.12 -5.02
N PHE A 53 18.58 0.96 -5.99
CA PHE A 53 19.70 0.75 -6.90
C PHE A 53 20.68 1.91 -6.76
N SER A 54 21.97 1.60 -6.71
CA SER A 54 23.01 2.63 -6.70
C SER A 54 23.11 3.26 -8.08
N LEU A 55 22.81 4.55 -8.19
CA LEU A 55 22.99 5.35 -9.41
C LEU A 55 24.38 6.01 -9.48
N GLY A 56 25.24 5.75 -8.50
CA GLY A 56 26.55 6.39 -8.38
C GLY A 56 26.47 7.86 -7.92
N ARG A 57 27.59 8.57 -8.03
CA ARG A 57 27.68 10.00 -7.68
C ARG A 57 27.16 10.86 -8.83
N SER A 58 26.33 11.85 -8.53
CA SER A 58 25.89 12.82 -9.53
C SER A 58 27.09 13.52 -10.17
N ARG A 59 27.07 13.61 -11.50
CA ARG A 59 28.06 14.37 -12.29
C ARG A 59 27.66 15.83 -12.50
N VAL A 60 26.43 16.18 -12.11
CA VAL A 60 25.85 17.51 -12.24
C VAL A 60 25.43 18.04 -10.86
N ASP A 61 25.46 19.35 -10.68
CA ASP A 61 25.03 19.98 -9.43
C ASP A 61 23.50 19.87 -9.29
N LEU A 62 23.05 19.12 -8.30
CA LEU A 62 21.63 18.90 -8.03
C LEU A 62 21.04 19.95 -7.07
N THR A 63 21.84 20.91 -6.59
CA THR A 63 21.37 21.99 -5.69
C THR A 63 20.26 22.81 -6.35
N LYS A 64 20.23 22.88 -7.68
CA LYS A 64 19.17 23.52 -8.48
C LYS A 64 18.42 22.51 -9.37
N ALA A 65 18.01 21.37 -8.79
CA ALA A 65 17.36 20.28 -9.51
C ALA A 65 16.16 20.71 -10.38
N THR A 66 15.36 21.68 -9.94
CA THR A 66 14.20 22.16 -10.72
C THR A 66 14.61 22.88 -12.01
N ALA A 67 15.67 23.69 -11.96
CA ALA A 67 16.17 24.36 -13.16
C ALA A 67 16.77 23.36 -14.15
N LEU A 68 17.54 22.39 -13.64
CA LEU A 68 18.08 21.29 -14.43
C LEU A 68 16.96 20.45 -15.09
N ALA A 69 15.86 20.21 -14.39
CA ALA A 69 14.71 19.50 -14.95
C ALA A 69 14.08 20.28 -16.12
N GLY A 70 13.91 21.60 -15.99
CA GLY A 70 13.40 22.44 -17.07
C GLY A 70 14.30 22.42 -18.31
N GLU A 71 15.62 22.52 -18.13
CA GLU A 71 16.58 22.42 -19.24
C GLU A 71 16.47 21.06 -19.96
N LEU A 72 16.35 19.96 -19.21
CA LEU A 72 16.17 18.62 -19.79
C LEU A 72 14.85 18.49 -20.57
N GLU A 73 13.76 19.06 -20.07
CA GLU A 73 12.47 19.08 -20.76
C GLU A 73 12.52 19.88 -22.07
N ASP A 74 13.19 21.04 -22.06
CA ASP A 74 13.40 21.86 -23.25
C ASP A 74 14.23 21.12 -24.31
N HIS A 75 15.31 20.45 -23.88
CA HIS A 75 16.13 19.62 -24.76
C HIS A 75 15.33 18.49 -25.41
N ASP A 76 14.51 17.77 -24.63
CA ASP A 76 13.66 16.70 -25.14
C ASP A 76 12.58 17.22 -26.10
N ALA A 77 11.97 18.38 -25.81
CA ALA A 77 10.98 19.01 -26.67
C ALA A 77 11.58 19.40 -28.04
N ILE A 78 12.78 19.96 -28.05
CA ILE A 78 13.52 20.29 -29.28
C ILE A 78 13.87 19.01 -30.04
N ALA A 79 14.41 17.99 -29.37
CA ALA A 79 14.74 16.72 -30.01
C ALA A 79 13.51 16.07 -30.67
N ARG A 80 12.35 16.14 -30.02
CA ARG A 80 11.09 15.56 -30.54
C ARG A 80 10.54 16.32 -31.75
N THR A 81 10.66 17.64 -31.78
CA THR A 81 10.22 18.45 -32.93
C THR A 81 11.11 18.22 -34.15
N LEU A 82 12.42 18.04 -33.98
CA LEU A 82 13.37 17.71 -35.05
C LEU A 82 13.20 16.29 -35.62
N ARG A 83 12.67 15.35 -34.82
CA ARG A 83 12.45 13.95 -35.23
C ARG A 83 11.18 13.72 -36.04
N LYS A 84 10.26 14.70 -36.09
CA LYS A 84 9.00 14.59 -36.84
C LYS A 84 9.27 14.96 -38.30
N PRO A 85 9.02 14.07 -39.29
CA PRO A 85 9.17 14.45 -40.69
C PRO A 85 8.17 15.56 -40.98
N ARG A 86 8.69 16.70 -41.49
CA ARG A 86 7.86 17.79 -41.98
C ARG A 86 7.11 17.24 -43.19
N ARG A 87 5.79 17.02 -43.03
CA ARG A 87 4.89 16.70 -44.15
C ARG A 87 4.78 17.91 -45.06
#